data_AF-A0AAN9EGX6-F1
#
_entry.id   AF-A0AAN9EGX6-F1
#
_cell.length_a   1.000
_cell.length_b   1.000
_cell.length_c   1.000
_cell.angle_alpha   90.00
_cell.angle_beta   90.00
_cell.angle_gamma   90.00
#
_symmetry.space_group_name_H-M   'P 1'
#
loop_
_entity.id
_entity.type
_entity.pdbx_description
1 polymer ?
#
loop_
_entity_poly.entity_id
_entity_poly.type
_entity_poly.pdbx_seq_one_letter_code
_entity_poly.pdbx_strand_id
1 'polypeptide(L)'
;MKQYDVTKQDAIDEFQRQVINAWKDINEECLEPAQVSKPLLERVLNLTRSMDVMYKDGDGYTHSKGSTKKNIEALLLNPCLV
;
A
#
# COMPACT_ATOMS: atom_id res chain seq x y z
N MET A 1 -8.09 -3.37 -19.83
CA MET A 1 -8.09 -3.37 -21.31
C MET A 1 -9.17 -4.31 -21.86
N LYS A 2 -8.95 -5.63 -22.00
CA LYS A 2 -9.86 -6.57 -22.68
C LYS A 2 -11.35 -6.51 -22.31
N GLN A 3 -11.68 -6.31 -21.03
CA GLN A 3 -13.07 -6.26 -20.56
C GLN A 3 -13.85 -5.04 -21.08
N TYR A 4 -13.18 -3.90 -21.28
CA TYR A 4 -13.81 -2.63 -21.63
C TYR A 4 -13.27 -2.03 -22.93
N ASP A 5 -12.40 -2.76 -23.64
CA ASP A 5 -11.67 -2.34 -24.84
C ASP A 5 -10.99 -0.96 -24.72
N VAL A 6 -10.43 -0.67 -23.55
CA VAL A 6 -9.74 0.60 -23.24
C VAL A 6 -8.22 0.49 -23.40
N THR A 7 -7.55 1.64 -23.49
CA THR A 7 -6.08 1.69 -23.53
C THR A 7 -5.47 1.23 -22.20
N LYS A 8 -4.15 0.98 -22.21
CA LYS A 8 -3.41 0.69 -20.98
C LYS A 8 -3.47 1.86 -20.00
N GLN A 9 -3.36 3.10 -20.51
CA GLN A 9 -3.34 4.29 -19.66
C GLN A 9 -4.70 4.49 -18.98
N ASP A 10 -5.80 4.38 -19.72
CA ASP A 10 -7.14 4.49 -19.14
C ASP A 10 -7.37 3.47 -18.01
N ALA A 11 -6.87 2.25 -18.18
CA ALA A 11 -6.95 1.22 -17.16
C ALA A 11 -6.11 1.58 -15.92
N ILE A 12 -4.91 2.13 -16.10
CA ILE A 12 -4.06 2.60 -14.99
C ILE A 12 -4.75 3.72 -14.23
N ASP A 13 -5.28 4.72 -14.93
CA ASP A 13 -5.93 5.88 -14.33
C ASP A 13 -7.16 5.47 -13.52
N GLU A 14 -7.96 4.53 -14.04
CA GLU A 14 -9.11 3.99 -13.33
C GLU A 14 -8.70 3.18 -12.09
N PHE A 15 -7.65 2.35 -12.17
CA PHE A 15 -7.16 1.64 -10.99
C PHE A 15 -6.59 2.60 -9.93
N GLN A 16 -5.89 3.66 -10.34
CA GLN A 16 -5.43 4.70 -9.41
C GLN A 16 -6.60 5.40 -8.71
N ARG A 17 -7.66 5.72 -9.46
CA ARG A 17 -8.90 6.29 -8.89
C ARG A 17 -9.52 5.36 -7.86
N GLN A 18 -9.59 4.05 -8.15
CA GLN A 18 -10.13 3.06 -7.21
C GLN A 18 -9.26 2.94 -5.95
N VAL A 19 -7.93 2.93 -6.09
CA VAL A 19 -7.00 2.90 -4.94
C VAL A 19 -7.19 4.14 -4.06
N ILE A 20 -7.31 5.33 -4.66
CA ILE A 20 -7.55 6.58 -3.91
C ILE A 20 -8.87 6.52 -3.14
N ASN A 21 -9.94 5.99 -3.75
CA ASN A 21 -11.22 5.85 -3.07
C ASN A 21 -11.14 4.82 -1.93
N ALA A 22 -10.52 3.67 -2.15
CA ALA A 22 -10.32 2.66 -1.11
C ALA A 22 -9.52 3.19 0.09
N TRP A 23 -8.54 4.09 -0.14
CA TRP A 23 -7.83 4.78 0.94
C TRP A 23 -8.75 5.68 1.77
N LYS A 24 -9.74 6.35 1.15
CA LYS A 24 -10.73 7.16 1.88
C LYS A 24 -11.61 6.28 2.76
N ASP A 25 -12.09 5.17 2.22
CA ASP A 25 -12.91 4.20 2.95
C ASP A 25 -12.14 3.63 4.17
N ILE A 26 -10.87 3.23 3.98
CA ILE A 26 -10.00 2.77 5.08
C ILE A 26 -9.85 3.84 6.15
N ASN A 27 -9.68 5.11 5.77
CA ASN A 27 -9.51 6.20 6.72
C ASN A 27 -10.78 6.47 7.52
N GLU A 28 -11.95 6.42 6.88
CA GLU A 28 -13.25 6.57 7.56
C GLU A 28 -13.47 5.45 8.59
N GLU A 29 -13.29 4.19 8.19
CA GLU A 29 -13.44 3.02 9.07
C GLU A 29 -12.44 3.00 10.24
N CYS A 30 -11.25 3.56 10.06
CA CYS A 30 -10.26 3.68 11.15
C CYS A 30 -10.59 4.80 12.15
N LEU A 31 -11.42 5.78 11.77
CA LEU A 31 -11.82 6.91 12.62
C LEU A 31 -13.13 6.63 13.36
N GLU A 32 -14.07 5.93 12.73
CA GLU A 32 -15.38 5.62 13.30
C GLU A 32 -15.32 4.49 14.36
N PRO A 33 -16.32 4.39 15.26
CA PRO A 33 -16.46 3.27 16.17
C PRO A 33 -16.65 1.95 15.40
N ALA A 34 -15.55 1.25 15.16
CA ALA A 34 -15.59 -0.03 14.46
C ALA A 34 -16.17 -1.16 15.33
N GLN A 35 -16.91 -2.06 14.69
CA GLN A 35 -17.41 -3.31 15.29
C GLN A 35 -16.28 -4.29 15.65
N VAL A 36 -15.09 -4.05 15.11
CA VAL A 36 -13.88 -4.86 15.30
C VAL A 36 -12.85 -4.12 16.14
N SER A 37 -12.02 -4.86 16.86
CA SER A 37 -11.00 -4.26 17.73
C SER A 37 -9.98 -3.44 16.93
N LYS A 38 -9.59 -2.26 17.43
CA LYS A 38 -8.57 -1.40 16.80
C LYS A 38 -7.26 -2.11 16.43
N PRO A 39 -6.68 -2.99 17.27
CA PRO A 39 -5.45 -3.71 16.89
C PRO A 39 -5.59 -4.58 15.64
N LEU A 40 -6.79 -5.10 15.37
CA LEU A 40 -7.06 -5.89 14.17
C LEU A 40 -7.09 -4.99 12.93
N LEU A 41 -7.75 -3.82 13.02
CA LEU A 41 -7.75 -2.82 11.96
C LEU A 41 -6.34 -2.32 11.64
N GLU A 42 -5.56 -2.01 12.67
CA GLU A 42 -4.17 -1.58 12.53
C GLU A 42 -3.32 -2.62 11.79
N ARG A 43 -3.54 -3.92 12.05
CA ARG A 43 -2.82 -4.98 11.35
C ARG A 43 -3.11 -5.00 9.85
N VAL A 44 -4.38 -4.86 9.47
CA VAL A 44 -4.80 -4.80 8.06
C VAL A 44 -4.27 -3.51 7.41
N LEU A 45 -4.42 -2.37 8.08
CA LEU A 45 -3.92 -1.07 7.63
C LEU A 45 -2.41 -1.10 7.40
N ASN A 46 -1.64 -1.67 8.32
CA ASN A 46 -0.18 -1.76 8.21
C ASN A 46 0.25 -2.70 7.08
N LEU A 47 -0.48 -3.79 6.83
CA LEU A 47 -0.25 -4.64 5.66
C LEU A 47 -0.48 -3.87 4.35
N THR A 48 -1.59 -3.13 4.25
CA THR A 48 -1.90 -2.28 3.08
C THR A 48 -0.81 -1.23 2.86
N ARG A 49 -0.37 -0.54 3.91
CA ARG A 49 0.74 0.43 3.85
C ARG A 49 2.05 -0.20 3.39
N SER A 50 2.36 -1.42 3.86
CA SER A 50 3.55 -2.14 3.42
C SER A 50 3.51 -2.42 1.92
N MET A 51 2.35 -2.79 1.36
CA MET A 51 2.19 -3.02 -0.08
C MET A 51 2.37 -1.71 -0.87
N ASP A 52 1.77 -0.60 -0.41
CA ASP A 52 1.95 0.71 -1.03
C ASP A 52 3.44 1.12 -1.09
N VAL A 53 4.17 0.92 0.01
CA VAL A 53 5.63 1.18 0.06
C VAL A 53 6.40 0.29 -0.92
N MET A 54 6.09 -1.01 -0.99
CA MET A 54 6.81 -1.95 -1.85
C MET A 54 6.55 -1.73 -3.34
N TYR A 55 5.36 -1.24 -3.71
CA TYR A 55 4.97 -1.06 -5.11
C TYR A 55 5.05 0.37 -5.64
N LYS A 56 5.46 1.33 -4.80
CA LYS A 56 5.54 2.75 -5.13
C LYS A 56 6.32 3.06 -6.41
N ASP A 57 7.45 2.39 -6.62
CA ASP A 57 8.38 2.63 -7.73
C ASP A 57 8.44 1.43 -8.70
N GLY A 58 7.39 0.62 -8.76
CA GLY A 58 7.35 -0.64 -9.51
C GLY A 58 7.41 -1.85 -8.59
N ASP A 59 7.80 -3.02 -9.12
CA ASP A 59 7.78 -4.26 -8.34
C ASP A 59 8.94 -4.38 -7.34
N GLY A 60 8.84 -3.70 -6.20
CA GLY A 60 9.84 -3.77 -5.15
C GLY A 60 9.79 -5.06 -4.32
N TYR A 61 8.73 -5.87 -4.44
CA TYR A 61 8.58 -7.12 -3.69
C TYR A 61 9.45 -8.23 -4.28
N THR A 62 9.34 -8.50 -5.59
CA THR A 62 10.19 -9.51 -6.24
C THR A 62 11.47 -8.92 -6.85
N HIS A 63 11.45 -7.62 -7.19
CA HIS A 63 12.61 -6.90 -7.73
C HIS A 63 13.03 -5.74 -6.83
N SER A 64 13.70 -6.04 -5.72
CA SER A 64 14.09 -5.09 -4.67
C SER A 64 15.17 -4.05 -5.03
N LYS A 65 15.42 -3.78 -6.33
CA LYS A 65 16.48 -2.87 -6.81
C LYS A 65 16.25 -1.41 -6.43
N GLY A 66 15.03 -1.04 -6.00
CA GLY A 66 14.64 0.29 -5.57
C GLY A 66 14.83 0.56 -4.06
N SER A 67 13.89 1.28 -3.47
CA SER A 67 13.90 1.69 -2.06
C SER A 67 13.69 0.51 -1.08
N THR A 68 13.03 -0.57 -1.52
CA THR A 68 12.66 -1.70 -0.65
C THR A 68 13.83 -2.30 0.11
N LYS A 69 14.96 -2.60 -0.54
CA LYS A 69 16.13 -3.17 0.14
C LYS A 69 16.70 -2.21 1.19
N LYS A 70 16.79 -0.92 0.87
CA LYS A 70 17.25 0.13 1.80
C LYS A 70 16.32 0.26 3.00
N ASN A 71 15.01 0.20 2.78
CA ASN A 71 14.01 0.25 3.85
C ASN A 71 14.12 -0.97 4.79
N ILE A 72 14.32 -2.17 4.24
CA ILE A 72 14.54 -3.39 5.03
C ILE A 72 15.81 -3.28 5.87
N GLU A 73 16.91 -2.84 5.26
CA GLU A 73 18.18 -2.62 5.97
C GLU A 73 18.01 -1.61 7.11
N ALA A 74 17.37 -0.47 6.86
CA ALA A 74 17.14 0.56 7.85
C ALA A 74 16.20 0.13 8.99
N LEU A 75 15.17 -0.67 8.70
CA LEU A 75 14.16 -1.04 9.68
C LEU A 75 14.54 -2.27 10.52
N LEU A 76 15.24 -3.25 9.91
CA LEU A 76 15.44 -4.58 10.50
C LEU A 76 16.90 -4.95 10.77
N LEU A 77 17.85 -4.26 10.14
CA LEU A 77 19.28 -4.62 10.26
C LEU A 77 20.09 -3.53 10.98
N ASN A 78 19.81 -2.26 10.69
CA ASN A 78 20.57 -1.14 11.21
C ASN A 78 19.89 -0.58 12.47
N PRO A 79 20.51 -0.66 13.66
CA PRO A 79 19.95 -0.04 14.85
C PRO A 79 19.99 1.49 14.71
N CYS A 80 18.96 2.16 15.23
CA CYS A 80 19.04 3.60 15.46
C CYS A 80 20.10 3.87 16.52
N LEU A 81 21.09 4.70 16.20
CA LEU A 81 22.04 5.19 17.19
C LEU A 81 21.27 6.08 18.17
N VAL A 82 21.34 5.74 19.46
CA VAL A 82 20.72 6.48 20.57
C VAL A 82 21.79 7.32 21.26
#